data_AF-A0A818BGH0-F1
#
_entry.id   AF-A0A818BGH0-F1
#
_cell.length_a   1.000
_cell.length_b   1.000
_cell.length_c   1.000
_cell.angle_alpha   90.00
_cell.angle_beta   90.00
_cell.angle_gamma   90.00
#
_symmetry.space_group_name_H-M   'P 1'
#
loop_
_entity.id
_entity.type
_entity.pdbx_description
1 polymer ?
#
loop_
_entity_poly.entity_id
_entity_poly.type
_entity_poly.pdbx_seq_one_letter_code
_entity_poly.pdbx_strand_id
1 'polypeptide(L)'
;KIMGEEQIDLNLMSFSIDNVSEVNDEQQTSCVEPLPISENKCEKLKSCQHHICDLICHPRECQPCDQLIKRTCLSHGTGREVLCTNETGGTKTFTCGEPCGKLLSCDHHKCTKTCHDGPYPSCRAMKYDPIKNPFRCKQLCKKEKSCRKHRCNRICCNLDSHRCELVCGKILNCGIQYVFDIK
;
A
#
# COMPACT_ATOMS: atom_id res chain seq x y z
N LYS A 1 -8.32 -22.70 -75.17
CA LYS A 1 -9.39 -23.08 -74.21
C LYS A 1 -10.28 -21.85 -74.09
N ILE A 2 -11.58 -22.06 -74.25
CA ILE A 2 -12.58 -21.10 -74.73
C ILE A 2 -12.89 -20.03 -73.66
N MET A 3 -13.39 -18.90 -74.16
CA MET A 3 -13.83 -17.63 -73.56
C MET A 3 -14.98 -17.74 -72.53
N GLY A 4 -15.26 -16.61 -71.86
CA GLY A 4 -16.50 -16.27 -71.12
C GLY A 4 -16.15 -15.56 -69.81
N GLU A 5 -16.21 -14.23 -69.63
CA GLU A 5 -17.35 -13.31 -69.78
C GLU A 5 -18.66 -13.86 -69.21
N GLU A 6 -19.15 -13.28 -68.10
CA GLU A 6 -20.49 -12.68 -68.03
C GLU A 6 -20.66 -11.83 -66.75
N GLN A 7 -21.04 -10.58 -66.99
CA GLN A 7 -21.66 -9.65 -66.05
C GLN A 7 -23.18 -9.95 -65.95
N ILE A 8 -23.91 -9.09 -65.21
CA ILE A 8 -25.34 -8.74 -65.36
C ILE A 8 -26.26 -9.62 -64.45
N ASP A 9 -27.31 -9.19 -63.73
CA ASP A 9 -27.96 -7.89 -63.52
C ASP A 9 -28.71 -7.80 -62.16
N LEU A 10 -29.02 -6.55 -61.84
CA LEU A 10 -30.16 -5.98 -61.13
C LEU A 10 -31.39 -6.88 -60.86
N ASN A 11 -32.00 -6.72 -59.67
CA ASN A 11 -33.46 -6.61 -59.63
C ASN A 11 -33.95 -5.67 -58.53
N LEU A 12 -34.44 -4.50 -58.96
CA LEU A 12 -35.41 -3.68 -58.26
C LEU A 12 -36.70 -4.48 -58.10
N MET A 13 -37.30 -4.48 -56.90
CA MET A 13 -38.76 -4.55 -56.81
C MET A 13 -39.27 -3.49 -55.84
N SER A 14 -39.76 -2.41 -56.44
CA SER A 14 -40.72 -1.47 -55.87
C SER A 14 -42.05 -2.19 -55.62
N PHE A 15 -42.63 -2.04 -54.43
CA PHE A 15 -44.07 -2.19 -54.24
C PHE A 15 -44.57 -1.09 -53.31
N SER A 16 -45.33 -0.17 -53.91
CA SER A 16 -46.23 0.75 -53.22
C SER A 16 -47.52 0.00 -52.89
N ILE A 17 -48.01 0.09 -51.65
CA ILE A 17 -49.41 -0.16 -51.32
C ILE A 17 -49.85 0.89 -50.30
N ASP A 18 -50.71 1.79 -50.75
CA ASP A 18 -51.57 2.62 -49.90
C ASP A 18 -52.82 1.81 -49.53
N ASN A 19 -53.16 1.71 -48.24
CA ASN A 19 -54.51 2.06 -47.76
C ASN A 19 -54.69 1.90 -46.24
N VAL A 20 -55.50 2.82 -45.75
CA VAL A 20 -55.96 3.06 -44.38
C VAL A 20 -57.07 2.08 -44.00
N SER A 21 -57.05 1.60 -42.75
CA SER A 21 -58.29 1.40 -41.99
C SER A 21 -58.03 1.49 -40.48
N GLU A 22 -58.78 2.41 -39.87
CA GLU A 22 -58.95 2.69 -38.45
C GLU A 22 -59.34 1.45 -37.65
N VAL A 23 -58.89 1.30 -36.38
CA VAL A 23 -59.76 1.35 -35.19
C VAL A 23 -58.93 1.62 -33.91
N ASN A 24 -59.33 2.68 -33.18
CA ASN A 24 -59.32 3.02 -31.73
C ASN A 24 -58.68 2.03 -30.72
N ASP A 25 -58.18 2.40 -29.54
CA ASP A 25 -58.30 3.60 -28.71
C ASP A 25 -57.22 3.53 -27.61
N GLU A 26 -57.03 4.63 -26.89
CA GLU A 26 -56.44 4.68 -25.54
C GLU A 26 -54.95 4.36 -25.36
N GLN A 27 -54.10 5.38 -25.58
CA GLN A 27 -53.35 6.05 -24.51
C GLN A 27 -52.35 7.06 -25.10
N GLN A 28 -52.78 8.33 -25.11
CA GLN A 28 -51.95 9.49 -24.79
C GLN A 28 -50.90 9.06 -23.74
N THR A 29 -49.60 9.32 -23.86
CA THR A 29 -48.96 10.58 -23.50
C THR A 29 -47.48 10.50 -23.91
N SER A 30 -46.97 11.56 -24.53
CA SER A 30 -46.00 12.47 -23.90
C SER A 30 -44.56 11.98 -23.98
N CYS A 31 -43.74 12.81 -24.62
CA CYS A 31 -42.29 12.86 -24.50
C CYS A 31 -41.84 12.36 -23.12
N VAL A 32 -41.01 11.32 -23.07
CA VAL A 32 -40.34 10.94 -21.83
C VAL A 32 -39.34 12.06 -21.54
N GLU A 33 -39.79 13.01 -20.74
CA GLU A 33 -38.93 13.98 -20.05
C GLU A 33 -37.80 13.20 -19.37
N PRO A 34 -36.54 13.66 -19.46
CA PRO A 34 -35.49 13.11 -18.61
C PRO A 34 -35.94 13.31 -17.17
N LEU A 35 -36.15 12.21 -16.43
CA LEU A 35 -36.39 12.26 -14.99
C LEU A 35 -35.37 13.22 -14.36
N PRO A 36 -35.79 14.07 -13.40
CA PRO A 36 -34.86 14.98 -12.75
C PRO A 36 -33.77 14.15 -12.09
N ILE A 37 -32.58 14.13 -12.68
CA ILE A 37 -31.37 13.73 -11.99
C ILE A 37 -31.28 14.71 -10.84
N SER A 38 -31.51 14.22 -9.61
CA SER A 38 -31.57 15.09 -8.45
C SER A 38 -30.28 15.91 -8.40
N GLU A 39 -30.39 17.21 -8.08
CA GLU A 39 -29.24 18.12 -7.92
C GLU A 39 -28.33 17.72 -6.75
N ASN A 40 -28.66 16.60 -6.08
CA ASN A 40 -27.91 16.05 -4.98
C ASN A 40 -26.65 15.34 -5.51
N LYS A 41 -25.58 15.43 -4.72
CA LYS A 41 -24.36 14.66 -4.97
C LYS A 41 -24.64 13.16 -4.87
N CYS A 42 -23.96 12.40 -5.70
CA CYS A 42 -23.99 10.95 -5.65
C CYS A 42 -23.32 10.46 -4.36
N GLU A 43 -24.06 9.80 -3.47
CA GLU A 43 -23.54 9.28 -2.20
C GLU A 43 -22.82 7.93 -2.36
N LYS A 44 -22.72 7.41 -3.59
CA LYS A 44 -22.09 6.11 -3.85
C LYS A 44 -20.56 6.22 -3.79
N LEU A 45 -19.92 5.18 -3.27
CA LEU A 45 -18.46 5.04 -3.35
C LEU A 45 -18.02 4.78 -4.79
N LYS A 46 -16.90 5.40 -5.20
CA LYS A 46 -16.20 5.07 -6.44
C LYS A 46 -15.68 3.63 -6.39
N SER A 47 -15.24 3.08 -7.53
CA SER A 47 -14.71 1.71 -7.62
C SER A 47 -13.52 1.42 -6.68
N CYS A 48 -12.83 2.47 -6.22
CA CYS A 48 -11.76 2.34 -5.22
C CYS A 48 -12.25 2.04 -3.80
N GLN A 49 -13.55 2.11 -3.48
CA GLN A 49 -14.14 1.89 -2.14
C GLN A 49 -13.65 2.83 -1.01
N HIS A 50 -12.73 3.75 -1.28
CA HIS A 50 -12.17 4.69 -0.31
C HIS A 50 -12.62 6.15 -0.54
N HIS A 51 -13.22 6.46 -1.70
CA HIS A 51 -13.65 7.80 -2.08
C HIS A 51 -15.10 7.82 -2.55
N ILE A 52 -15.84 8.86 -2.17
CA ILE A 52 -17.24 9.09 -2.56
C ILE A 52 -17.27 9.72 -3.96
N CYS A 53 -18.32 9.46 -4.73
CA CYS A 53 -18.53 10.07 -6.04
C CYS A 53 -18.77 11.59 -5.89
N ASP A 54 -18.00 12.39 -6.61
CA ASP A 54 -18.11 13.86 -6.55
C ASP A 54 -19.12 14.41 -7.58
N LEU A 55 -19.69 13.54 -8.41
CA LEU A 55 -20.66 13.89 -9.43
C LEU A 55 -22.06 14.01 -8.82
N ILE A 56 -22.93 14.78 -9.48
CA ILE A 56 -24.36 14.74 -9.22
C ILE A 56 -24.91 13.33 -9.51
N CYS A 57 -26.10 13.02 -8.99
CA CYS A 57 -26.78 11.77 -9.28
C CYS A 57 -26.70 11.45 -10.78
N HIS A 58 -26.37 10.20 -11.09
CA HIS A 58 -26.16 9.77 -12.47
C HIS A 58 -26.70 8.34 -12.66
N PRO A 59 -27.24 8.01 -13.85
CA PRO A 59 -27.85 6.71 -14.12
C PRO A 59 -26.83 5.59 -14.38
N ARG A 60 -25.61 5.94 -14.80
CA ARG A 60 -24.52 4.99 -15.10
C ARG A 60 -23.74 4.61 -13.83
N GLU A 61 -22.82 3.65 -13.93
CA GLU A 61 -21.88 3.34 -12.85
C GLU A 61 -20.96 4.52 -12.55
N CYS A 62 -20.46 4.60 -11.30
CA CYS A 62 -19.52 5.65 -10.89
C CYS A 62 -18.18 5.45 -11.59
N GLN A 63 -17.56 6.54 -12.05
CA GLN A 63 -16.22 6.50 -12.63
C GLN A 63 -15.18 6.01 -11.61
N PRO A 64 -14.07 5.41 -12.09
CA PRO A 64 -12.96 5.04 -11.23
C PRO A 64 -12.35 6.26 -10.52
N CYS A 65 -11.53 5.99 -9.51
CA CYS A 65 -10.90 7.04 -8.75
C CYS A 65 -9.64 7.55 -9.46
N ASP A 66 -9.59 8.85 -9.71
CA ASP A 66 -8.43 9.53 -10.32
C ASP A 66 -7.50 10.19 -9.29
N GLN A 67 -7.68 9.90 -8.00
CA GLN A 67 -6.86 10.46 -6.93
C GLN A 67 -5.49 9.78 -6.91
N LEU A 68 -4.42 10.57 -6.88
CA LEU A 68 -3.07 10.09 -6.64
C LEU A 68 -2.81 9.99 -5.13
N ILE A 69 -2.39 8.82 -4.68
CA ILE A 69 -2.05 8.57 -3.28
C ILE A 69 -0.54 8.33 -3.13
N LYS A 70 0.05 8.98 -2.13
CA LYS A 70 1.46 8.80 -1.78
C LYS A 70 1.64 7.55 -0.93
N ARG A 71 2.46 6.62 -1.41
CA ARG A 71 2.85 5.40 -0.68
C ARG A 71 4.33 5.42 -0.36
N THR A 72 4.70 4.83 0.78
CA THR A 72 6.10 4.81 1.25
C THR A 72 6.65 3.39 1.32
N CYS A 73 7.90 3.20 0.90
CA CYS A 73 8.57 1.91 0.96
C CYS A 73 8.80 1.53 2.42
N LEU A 74 8.38 0.32 2.81
CA LEU A 74 8.56 -0.19 4.17
C LEU A 74 10.03 -0.21 4.59
N SER A 75 10.94 -0.56 3.68
CA SER A 75 12.36 -0.74 4.00
C SER A 75 13.20 0.53 3.88
N HIS A 76 12.88 1.41 2.94
CA HIS A 76 13.76 2.54 2.59
C HIS A 76 13.15 3.91 2.88
N GLY A 77 11.85 3.98 3.16
CA GLY A 77 11.15 5.26 3.33
C GLY A 77 10.96 6.05 2.03
N THR A 78 11.39 5.52 0.89
CA THR A 78 11.19 6.14 -0.42
C THR A 78 9.71 6.20 -0.78
N GLY A 79 9.23 7.39 -1.15
CA GLY A 79 7.85 7.62 -1.53
C GLY A 79 7.62 7.45 -3.02
N ARG A 80 6.46 6.92 -3.42
CA ARG A 80 5.95 6.97 -4.80
C ARG A 80 4.47 7.33 -4.80
N GLU A 81 4.02 7.98 -5.87
CA GLU A 81 2.61 8.30 -6.09
C GLU A 81 2.01 7.28 -7.06
N VAL A 82 0.84 6.75 -6.71
CA VAL A 82 0.09 5.80 -7.54
C VAL A 82 -1.38 6.18 -7.56
N LEU A 83 -2.09 5.81 -8.61
CA LEU A 83 -3.54 5.98 -8.68
C LEU A 83 -4.23 5.17 -7.58
N CYS A 84 -5.25 5.78 -6.98
CA CYS A 84 -6.07 5.14 -5.97
C CYS A 84 -6.98 4.09 -6.63
N THR A 85 -6.76 2.84 -6.26
CA THR A 85 -7.60 1.69 -6.61
C THR A 85 -8.09 1.03 -5.33
N ASN A 86 -8.94 0.01 -5.43
CA ASN A 86 -9.44 -0.70 -4.25
C ASN A 86 -8.28 -1.27 -3.41
N GLU A 87 -7.27 -1.86 -4.06
CA GLU A 87 -6.12 -2.46 -3.35
C GLU A 87 -5.14 -1.43 -2.79
N THR A 88 -5.00 -0.29 -3.45
CA THR A 88 -3.97 0.71 -3.11
C THR A 88 -4.51 1.78 -2.16
N GLY A 89 -5.81 2.10 -2.21
CA GLY A 89 -6.46 3.15 -1.41
C GLY A 89 -6.32 2.96 0.09
N GLY A 90 -6.32 1.71 0.57
CA GLY A 90 -6.18 1.40 1.99
C GLY A 90 -4.75 1.32 2.50
N THR A 91 -3.74 1.23 1.60
CA THR A 91 -2.39 0.84 1.98
C THR A 91 -1.38 1.97 1.78
N LYS A 92 -0.94 2.62 2.87
CA LYS A 92 0.05 3.71 2.84
C LYS A 92 1.49 3.26 2.55
N THR A 93 1.78 1.97 2.70
CA THR A 93 3.13 1.40 2.60
C THR A 93 3.23 0.37 1.47
N PHE A 94 4.43 0.11 0.95
CA PHE A 94 4.64 -0.92 -0.08
C PHE A 94 6.02 -1.58 0.04
N THR A 95 6.18 -2.74 -0.61
CA THR A 95 7.47 -3.40 -0.82
C THR A 95 8.01 -3.07 -2.21
N CYS A 96 9.25 -2.56 -2.29
CA CYS A 96 9.84 -2.10 -3.54
C CYS A 96 10.59 -3.17 -4.34
N GLY A 97 10.77 -4.38 -3.79
CA GLY A 97 11.55 -5.46 -4.42
C GLY A 97 13.07 -5.35 -4.21
N GLU A 98 13.60 -4.15 -3.99
CA GLU A 98 15.03 -3.90 -3.73
C GLU A 98 15.52 -4.55 -2.43
N PRO A 99 16.83 -4.83 -2.28
CA PRO A 99 17.40 -5.34 -1.03
C PRO A 99 17.06 -4.39 0.13
N CYS A 100 16.53 -4.96 1.21
CA CYS A 100 15.98 -4.21 2.33
C CYS A 100 17.01 -3.27 2.97
N GLY A 101 18.22 -3.76 3.25
CA GLY A 101 19.32 -2.93 3.76
C GLY A 101 19.15 -2.38 5.18
N LYS A 102 17.98 -2.53 5.82
CA LYS A 102 17.72 -2.11 7.20
C LYS A 102 18.57 -2.86 8.22
N LEU A 103 18.93 -2.19 9.31
CA LEU A 103 19.64 -2.81 10.42
C LEU A 103 18.75 -3.87 11.10
N LEU A 104 19.31 -5.06 11.31
CA LEU A 104 18.71 -6.11 12.12
C LEU A 104 18.77 -5.71 13.61
N SER A 105 18.06 -6.42 14.48
CA SER A 105 17.96 -6.12 15.93
C SER A 105 19.29 -6.09 16.69
N CYS A 106 20.40 -6.55 16.08
CA CYS A 106 21.73 -6.42 16.65
C CYS A 106 22.45 -5.11 16.27
N ASP A 107 21.85 -4.23 15.45
CA ASP A 107 22.40 -2.95 14.95
C ASP A 107 23.74 -3.04 14.17
N HIS A 108 24.22 -4.24 13.89
CA HIS A 108 25.49 -4.49 13.18
C HIS A 108 25.33 -5.04 11.78
N HIS A 109 24.25 -5.77 11.55
CA HIS A 109 24.02 -6.45 10.29
C HIS A 109 22.87 -5.80 9.56
N LYS A 110 23.02 -5.66 8.25
CA LYS A 110 21.95 -5.21 7.36
C LYS A 110 21.15 -6.42 6.89
N CYS A 111 19.84 -6.24 6.75
CA CYS A 111 18.96 -7.23 6.16
C CYS A 111 19.33 -7.41 4.68
N THR A 112 19.73 -8.63 4.31
CA THR A 112 20.09 -9.00 2.94
C THR A 112 18.91 -9.58 2.16
N LYS A 113 17.72 -9.66 2.77
CA LYS A 113 16.50 -10.08 2.08
C LYS A 113 15.98 -8.94 1.21
N THR A 114 15.14 -9.28 0.24
CA THR A 114 14.34 -8.30 -0.50
C THR A 114 13.41 -7.54 0.44
N CYS A 115 12.99 -6.34 0.06
CA CYS A 115 12.05 -5.54 0.83
C CYS A 115 10.80 -6.37 1.16
N HIS A 116 10.55 -6.53 2.45
CA HIS A 116 9.49 -7.42 2.96
C HIS A 116 8.64 -6.70 4.00
N ASP A 117 7.39 -7.15 4.12
CA ASP A 117 6.52 -6.80 5.23
C ASP A 117 6.53 -7.98 6.22
N GLY A 118 7.27 -7.83 7.32
CA GLY A 118 7.46 -8.91 8.28
C GLY A 118 8.61 -8.66 9.25
N PRO A 119 8.74 -9.51 10.28
CA PRO A 119 9.79 -9.35 11.29
C PRO A 119 11.17 -9.46 10.66
N TYR A 120 12.07 -8.55 11.03
CA TYR A 120 13.46 -8.63 10.63
C TYR A 120 14.10 -9.87 11.25
N PRO A 121 14.80 -10.71 10.46
CA PRO A 121 15.42 -11.90 10.99
C PRO A 121 16.47 -11.55 12.04
N SER A 122 16.68 -12.46 13.00
CA SER A 122 17.84 -12.36 13.89
C SER A 122 19.13 -12.45 13.09
N CYS A 123 20.21 -11.91 13.66
CA CYS A 123 21.49 -11.84 12.98
C CYS A 123 21.94 -13.25 12.57
N ARG A 124 22.09 -13.47 11.24
CA ARG A 124 22.33 -14.77 10.58
C ARG A 124 23.55 -15.54 11.08
N ALA A 125 24.36 -14.92 11.94
CA ALA A 125 25.58 -15.49 12.48
C ALA A 125 25.34 -16.77 13.30
N MET A 126 24.17 -16.96 13.92
CA MET A 126 23.84 -18.19 14.64
C MET A 126 22.34 -18.34 14.93
N LYS A 127 21.86 -19.59 14.96
CA LYS A 127 20.61 -19.91 15.67
C LYS A 127 20.85 -19.59 17.15
N TYR A 128 20.02 -18.73 17.74
CA TYR A 128 20.13 -18.40 19.17
C TYR A 128 19.92 -19.69 19.97
N ASP A 129 20.95 -20.11 20.70
CA ASP A 129 20.91 -21.26 21.59
C ASP A 129 21.35 -20.75 22.97
N PRO A 130 20.45 -20.65 23.96
CA PRO A 130 20.79 -20.08 25.27
C PRO A 130 21.87 -20.86 26.02
N ILE A 131 22.14 -22.12 25.63
CA ILE A 131 23.13 -23.00 26.26
C ILE A 131 24.46 -22.96 25.49
N LYS A 132 24.41 -23.05 24.16
CA LYS A 132 25.62 -23.17 23.33
C LYS A 132 26.12 -21.84 22.75
N ASN A 133 25.22 -20.87 22.54
CA ASN A 133 25.57 -19.57 22.00
C ASN A 133 24.58 -18.48 22.48
N PRO A 134 24.76 -17.96 23.70
CA PRO A 134 23.88 -16.93 24.27
C PRO A 134 23.99 -15.57 23.55
N PHE A 135 24.91 -15.44 22.58
CA PHE A 135 25.17 -14.22 21.84
C PHE A 135 24.39 -14.16 20.52
N ARG A 136 23.91 -12.97 20.17
CA ARG A 136 23.16 -12.70 18.92
C ARG A 136 24.05 -12.81 17.68
N CYS A 137 25.34 -12.46 17.81
CA CYS A 137 26.35 -12.61 16.76
C CYS A 137 27.77 -12.47 17.34
N LYS A 138 28.79 -12.66 16.48
CA LYS A 138 30.21 -12.57 16.84
C LYS A 138 30.76 -11.14 16.94
N GLN A 139 29.99 -10.12 16.58
CA GLN A 139 30.41 -8.72 16.64
C GLN A 139 30.28 -8.15 18.05
N LEU A 140 31.00 -7.07 18.36
CA LEU A 140 30.85 -6.37 19.63
C LEU A 140 29.55 -5.56 19.65
N CYS A 141 28.86 -5.54 20.78
CA CYS A 141 27.67 -4.75 21.01
C CYS A 141 28.04 -3.26 21.10
N LYS A 142 27.60 -2.48 20.11
CA LYS A 142 27.71 -1.01 20.07
C LYS A 142 26.55 -0.28 20.76
N LYS A 143 25.59 -0.98 21.36
CA LYS A 143 24.48 -0.33 22.09
C LYS A 143 25.04 0.53 23.22
N GLU A 144 24.48 1.74 23.35
CA GLU A 144 24.82 2.67 24.41
C GLU A 144 24.26 2.17 25.74
N LYS A 145 25.07 2.25 26.79
CA LYS A 145 24.58 2.05 28.16
C LYS A 145 23.69 3.21 28.56
N SER A 146 22.87 3.05 29.60
CA SER A 146 21.94 4.06 30.12
C SER A 146 22.56 5.46 30.36
N CYS A 147 23.87 5.51 30.62
CA CYS A 147 24.61 6.78 30.76
C CYS A 147 24.81 7.55 29.43
N ARG A 148 24.63 6.94 28.25
CA ARG A 148 24.97 7.47 26.90
C ARG A 148 26.43 7.90 26.67
N LYS A 149 27.31 7.73 27.66
CA LYS A 149 28.76 7.99 27.53
C LYS A 149 29.58 6.74 27.29
N HIS A 150 29.00 5.56 27.52
CA HIS A 150 29.69 4.28 27.43
C HIS A 150 28.91 3.31 26.54
N ARG A 151 29.65 2.49 25.80
CA ARG A 151 29.11 1.41 24.96
C ARG A 151 29.25 0.06 25.66
N CYS A 152 28.39 -0.90 25.31
CA CYS A 152 28.44 -2.23 25.89
C CYS A 152 29.80 -2.93 25.67
N ASN A 153 30.29 -2.93 24.42
CA ASN A 153 31.57 -3.50 23.99
C ASN A 153 31.78 -5.00 24.32
N ARG A 154 30.78 -5.71 24.86
CA ARG A 154 30.80 -7.18 24.96
C ARG A 154 30.44 -7.81 23.62
N ILE A 155 30.74 -9.09 23.41
CA ILE A 155 30.19 -9.85 22.27
C ILE A 155 28.66 -9.68 22.25
N CYS A 156 28.07 -9.52 21.06
CA CYS A 156 26.70 -9.06 20.86
C CYS A 156 25.70 -9.80 21.76
N CYS A 157 25.33 -9.15 22.85
CA CYS A 157 24.50 -9.71 23.89
C CYS A 157 23.02 -9.65 23.51
N ASN A 158 22.22 -10.49 24.14
CA ASN A 158 20.77 -10.54 23.95
C ASN A 158 20.02 -9.43 24.72
N LEU A 159 20.72 -8.64 25.55
CA LEU A 159 20.16 -7.59 26.39
C LEU A 159 19.65 -6.41 25.55
N ASP A 160 18.38 -6.05 25.77
CA ASP A 160 17.80 -4.83 25.20
C ASP A 160 18.13 -3.59 26.03
N SER A 161 18.33 -3.74 27.34
CA SER A 161 18.75 -2.67 28.26
C SER A 161 20.15 -2.89 28.77
N HIS A 162 20.97 -1.83 28.73
CA HIS A 162 22.36 -1.86 29.17
C HIS A 162 22.56 -0.86 30.32
N ARG A 163 22.61 -1.34 31.56
CA ARG A 163 22.93 -0.50 32.71
C ARG A 163 24.42 -0.12 32.68
N CYS A 164 24.72 1.14 32.97
CA CYS A 164 26.10 1.56 33.22
C CYS A 164 26.44 1.37 34.69
N GLU A 165 27.43 0.51 34.97
CA GLU A 165 28.01 0.30 36.30
C GLU A 165 29.28 1.13 36.52
N LEU A 166 29.73 1.86 35.49
CA LEU A 166 30.91 2.72 35.57
C LEU A 166 30.52 4.10 36.09
N VAL A 167 31.36 4.66 36.96
CA VAL A 167 31.25 6.08 37.39
C VAL A 167 31.45 6.96 36.15
N CYS A 168 30.35 7.46 35.60
CA CYS A 168 30.34 8.16 34.30
C CYS A 168 30.21 9.68 34.43
N GLY A 169 30.38 10.24 35.64
CA GLY A 169 30.38 11.68 35.89
C GLY A 169 29.16 12.41 35.30
N LYS A 170 28.00 11.74 35.24
CA LYS A 170 26.75 12.32 34.71
C LYS A 170 25.92 12.75 35.92
N ILE A 171 25.76 14.06 36.10
CA ILE A 171 24.79 14.61 37.05
C ILE A 171 23.40 14.30 36.47
N LEU A 172 22.61 13.54 37.21
CA LEU A 172 21.18 13.35 36.90
C LEU A 172 20.41 14.53 37.52
N ASN A 173 19.29 14.92 36.91
CA ASN A 173 18.44 16.05 37.36
C ASN A 173 17.89 15.92 38.80
N CYS A 174 18.18 14.82 39.49
CA CYS A 174 17.82 14.59 40.89
C CYS A 174 19.00 14.68 41.87
N GLY A 175 20.19 15.14 41.46
CA GLY A 175 21.22 15.61 42.40
C GLY A 175 21.93 14.56 43.27
N ILE A 176 21.76 13.25 43.02
CA ILE A 176 22.45 12.21 43.80
C ILE A 176 23.21 11.25 42.88
N GLN A 177 24.52 11.16 43.09
CA GLN A 177 25.39 10.14 42.51
C GLN A 177 25.05 8.78 43.16
N TYR A 178 24.69 7.79 42.36
CA TYR A 178 24.70 6.40 42.85
C TYR A 178 26.10 5.82 42.66
N VAL A 179 26.83 5.73 43.78
CA VAL A 179 27.88 4.73 44.00
C VAL A 179 27.16 3.41 44.31
N PHE A 180 27.50 2.32 43.64
CA PHE A 180 27.18 1.00 44.17
C PHE A 180 28.46 0.40 44.71
N ASP A 181 28.47 0.25 46.04
CA ASP A 181 29.44 -0.51 46.82
C ASP A 181 29.64 -1.89 46.22
N ILE A 182 30.90 -2.28 46.08
CA ILE A 182 31.33 -3.66 45.92
C ILE A 182 31.35 -4.24 47.34
N LYS A 183 30.49 -5.22 47.62
CA LYS A 183 30.72 -6.23 48.64
C LYS A 183 30.79 -7.59 47.97
#